data_AF-A0A524KJY5-F1
#
_entry.id   AF-A0A524KJY5-F1
#
_cell.length_a   1.000
_cell.length_b   1.000
_cell.length_c   1.000
_cell.angle_alpha   90.00
_cell.angle_beta   90.00
_cell.angle_gamma   90.00
#
_symmetry.space_group_name_H-M   'P 1'
#
loop_
_entity.id
_entity.type
_entity.pdbx_description
1 polymer ?
#
loop_
_entity_poly.entity_id
_entity_poly.type
_entity_poly.pdbx_seq_one_letter_code
_entity_poly.pdbx_strand_id
1 'polypeptide(L)'
;MTDFRENPMPEPIAFWRAAPPVMRGILLMCVGTLFFTAMHVLVRYASREVPPLQIAFLRNIFGVFVFIPLLLSGGVTFLRTERLGLHAVRGLLNVVAMLMFFSALAITPVARITALSFTAPLFTAVLSVVFLGERFRIRRWTAIV
;
A
#
# COMPACT_ATOMS: atom_id res chain seq x y z
N MET A 1 9.41 -39.10 0.64
CA MET A 1 10.13 -37.87 1.02
C MET A 1 11.09 -37.55 -0.13
N THR A 2 10.57 -37.10 -1.26
CA THR A 2 11.35 -36.87 -2.49
C THR A 2 12.09 -35.54 -2.39
N ASP A 3 13.38 -35.59 -2.69
CA ASP A 3 14.34 -34.51 -2.59
C ASP A 3 14.00 -33.35 -3.54
N PHE A 4 13.58 -32.20 -2.99
CA PHE A 4 13.27 -30.99 -3.75
C PHE A 4 14.52 -30.25 -4.26
N ARG A 5 15.73 -30.75 -3.99
CA ARG A 5 17.00 -30.10 -4.38
C ARG A 5 17.51 -30.51 -5.76
N GLU A 6 17.04 -31.63 -6.30
CA GLU A 6 17.54 -32.18 -7.58
C GLU A 6 16.78 -31.72 -8.82
N ASN A 7 15.63 -31.05 -8.68
CA ASN A 7 14.91 -30.57 -9.85
C ASN A 7 15.52 -29.25 -10.34
N PRO A 8 16.10 -29.18 -11.56
CA PRO A 8 16.60 -27.92 -12.11
C PRO A 8 15.47 -26.90 -12.08
N MET A 9 15.73 -25.75 -11.45
CA MET A 9 14.72 -24.70 -11.36
C MET A 9 14.28 -24.30 -12.77
N PRO A 10 12.98 -24.04 -13.00
CA PRO A 10 12.51 -23.53 -14.28
C PRO A 10 13.37 -22.34 -14.71
N GLU A 11 13.93 -22.40 -15.92
CA GLU A 11 14.78 -21.40 -16.59
C GLU A 11 14.51 -19.93 -16.18
N PRO A 12 13.25 -19.43 -16.19
CA PRO A 12 12.97 -18.06 -15.78
C PRO A 12 13.37 -17.75 -14.33
N ILE A 13 13.15 -18.67 -13.38
CA ILE A 13 13.41 -18.46 -11.95
C ILE A 13 14.92 -18.39 -11.67
N ALA A 14 15.73 -19.12 -12.44
CA ALA A 14 17.18 -19.06 -12.38
C ALA A 14 17.72 -17.69 -12.82
N PHE A 15 17.22 -17.15 -13.94
CA PHE A 15 17.54 -15.81 -14.41
C PHE A 15 17.15 -14.72 -13.40
N TRP A 16 15.94 -14.80 -12.82
CA TRP A 16 15.47 -13.87 -11.79
C TRP A 16 16.31 -13.88 -10.51
N ARG A 17 16.89 -15.04 -10.14
CA ARG A 17 17.78 -15.15 -8.97
C ARG A 17 19.22 -14.75 -9.27
N ALA A 18 19.67 -14.89 -10.52
CA ALA A 18 21.01 -14.49 -10.96
C ALA A 18 21.18 -12.96 -11.07
N ALA A 19 20.09 -12.21 -11.25
CA ALA A 19 20.11 -10.75 -11.30
C ALA A 19 20.54 -10.12 -9.95
N PRO A 20 21.29 -9.00 -9.96
CA PRO A 20 21.69 -8.29 -8.74
C PRO A 20 20.49 -7.95 -7.85
N PRO A 21 20.62 -8.02 -6.50
CA PRO A 21 19.51 -7.73 -5.58
C PRO A 21 18.87 -6.35 -5.82
N VAL A 22 19.69 -5.37 -6.20
CA VAL A 22 19.25 -4.00 -6.51
C VAL A 22 18.41 -3.96 -7.78
N MET A 23 18.80 -4.66 -8.86
CA MET A 23 18.06 -4.70 -10.12
C MET A 23 16.68 -5.35 -9.94
N ARG A 24 16.62 -6.43 -9.14
CA ARG A 24 15.36 -7.09 -8.78
C ARG A 24 14.45 -6.14 -8.01
N GLY A 25 15.00 -5.37 -7.07
CA GLY A 25 14.27 -4.35 -6.33
C GLY A 25 13.71 -3.26 -7.25
N ILE A 26 14.53 -2.73 -8.16
CA ILE A 26 14.12 -1.71 -9.15
C ILE A 26 12.99 -2.23 -10.04
N LEU A 27 13.13 -3.44 -10.61
CA LEU A 27 12.09 -4.05 -11.45
C LEU A 27 10.78 -4.25 -10.69
N LEU A 28 10.85 -4.77 -9.46
CA LEU A 28 9.68 -4.93 -8.60
C LEU A 28 9.03 -3.58 -8.26
N MET A 29 9.82 -2.52 -8.03
CA MET A 29 9.28 -1.18 -7.82
C MET A 29 8.62 -0.64 -9.09
N CYS A 30 9.25 -0.75 -10.27
CA CYS A 30 8.66 -0.29 -11.52
C CYS A 30 7.34 -0.99 -11.83
N VAL A 31 7.31 -2.31 -11.69
CA VAL A 31 6.08 -3.11 -11.86
C VAL A 31 5.04 -2.69 -10.83
N GLY A 32 5.43 -2.58 -9.55
CA GLY A 32 4.54 -2.13 -8.48
C GLY A 32 3.94 -0.76 -8.77
N THR A 33 4.76 0.21 -9.17
CA THR A 33 4.32 1.57 -9.53
C THR A 33 3.38 1.55 -10.73
N LEU A 34 3.68 0.76 -11.78
CA LEU A 34 2.81 0.64 -12.95
C LEU A 34 1.40 0.15 -12.57
N PHE A 35 1.33 -0.91 -11.76
CA PHE A 35 0.06 -1.45 -11.26
C PHE A 35 -0.68 -0.42 -10.39
N PHE A 36 0.06 0.31 -9.54
CA PHE A 36 -0.51 1.36 -8.70
C PHE A 36 -1.09 2.50 -9.55
N THR A 37 -0.34 3.00 -10.52
CA THR A 37 -0.79 4.04 -11.44
C THR A 37 -2.01 3.58 -12.24
N ALA A 38 -1.99 2.37 -12.78
CA ALA A 38 -3.14 1.79 -13.49
C ALA A 38 -4.39 1.75 -12.58
N MET A 39 -4.24 1.30 -11.33
CA MET A 39 -5.32 1.30 -10.35
C MET A 39 -5.89 2.71 -10.14
N HIS A 40 -5.03 3.72 -9.96
CA HIS A 40 -5.46 5.11 -9.77
C HIS A 40 -6.24 5.64 -10.98
N VAL A 41 -5.80 5.32 -12.21
CA VAL A 41 -6.49 5.72 -13.45
C VAL A 41 -7.85 5.05 -13.56
N LEU A 42 -7.95 3.74 -13.31
CA LEU A 42 -9.21 3.01 -13.34
C LEU A 42 -10.19 3.55 -12.30
N VAL A 43 -9.74 3.78 -11.07
CA VAL A 43 -10.57 4.36 -10.00
C VAL A 43 -11.07 5.74 -10.40
N ARG A 44 -10.21 6.59 -10.98
CA ARG A 44 -10.60 7.93 -11.43
C ARG A 44 -11.61 7.89 -12.57
N TYR A 45 -11.47 6.94 -13.50
CA TYR A 45 -12.42 6.75 -14.59
C TYR A 45 -13.77 6.27 -14.06
N ALA A 46 -13.77 5.24 -13.21
CA ALA A 46 -14.98 4.72 -12.58
C ALA A 46 -15.67 5.75 -11.68
N SER A 47 -14.91 6.65 -11.02
CA SER A 47 -15.47 7.71 -10.16
C SER A 47 -16.30 8.76 -10.92
N ARG A 48 -16.31 8.74 -12.26
CA ARG A 48 -17.17 9.63 -13.06
C ARG A 48 -18.63 9.18 -13.06
N GLU A 49 -18.87 7.88 -12.97
CA GLU A 49 -20.20 7.27 -13.07
C GLU A 49 -20.64 6.64 -11.74
N VAL A 50 -19.69 6.20 -10.92
CA VAL A 50 -19.94 5.49 -9.67
C VAL A 50 -19.47 6.33 -8.48
N PRO A 51 -20.29 6.45 -7.41
CA PRO A 51 -19.86 7.12 -6.18
C PRO A 51 -18.55 6.53 -5.65
N PRO A 52 -17.59 7.36 -5.20
CA PRO A 52 -16.28 6.87 -4.77
C PRO A 52 -16.35 5.88 -3.60
N LEU A 53 -17.38 5.98 -2.77
CA LEU A 53 -17.66 5.06 -1.67
C LEU A 53 -17.92 3.62 -2.16
N GLN A 54 -18.64 3.46 -3.27
CA GLN A 54 -18.94 2.14 -3.84
C GLN A 54 -17.68 1.53 -4.46
N ILE A 55 -16.84 2.34 -5.11
CA ILE A 55 -15.56 1.88 -5.68
C ILE A 55 -14.62 1.41 -4.57
N ALA A 56 -14.52 2.19 -3.49
CA ALA A 56 -13.78 1.84 -2.29
C ALA A 56 -14.27 0.53 -1.66
N PHE A 57 -15.58 0.34 -1.56
CA PHE A 57 -16.19 -0.86 -0.99
C PHE A 57 -15.91 -2.09 -1.85
N LEU A 58 -16.17 -2.00 -3.16
CA LEU A 58 -15.89 -3.07 -4.12
C LEU A 58 -14.41 -3.45 -4.15
N ARG A 59 -13.50 -2.46 -4.11
CA ARG A 59 -12.06 -2.71 -4.02
C ARG A 59 -11.69 -3.52 -2.79
N ASN A 60 -12.24 -3.19 -1.62
CA ASN A 60 -11.96 -3.93 -0.38
C ASN A 60 -12.52 -5.36 -0.45
N ILE A 61 -13.72 -5.56 -1.01
CA ILE A 61 -14.31 -6.89 -1.21
C ILE A 61 -13.48 -7.73 -2.18
N PHE A 62 -13.11 -7.19 -3.34
CA PHE A 62 -12.27 -7.89 -4.32
C PHE A 62 -10.90 -8.21 -3.74
N GLY A 63 -10.32 -7.30 -2.95
CA GLY A 63 -9.10 -7.55 -2.20
C GLY A 63 -9.25 -8.78 -1.30
N VAL A 64 -10.29 -8.82 -0.47
CA VAL A 64 -10.59 -9.98 0.39
C VAL A 64 -10.72 -11.26 -0.45
N PHE A 65 -11.49 -11.23 -1.55
CA PHE A 65 -11.66 -12.40 -2.43
C PHE A 65 -10.36 -12.92 -3.03
N VAL A 66 -9.45 -12.04 -3.44
CA VAL A 66 -8.13 -12.42 -3.97
C VAL A 66 -7.23 -12.97 -2.85
N PHE A 67 -7.37 -12.47 -1.63
CA PHE A 67 -6.62 -12.95 -0.48
C PHE A 67 -7.17 -14.26 0.12
N ILE A 68 -8.44 -14.62 -0.09
CA ILE A 68 -9.05 -15.88 0.39
C ILE A 68 -8.27 -17.14 -0.07
N PRO A 69 -8.00 -17.37 -1.37
CA PRO A 69 -7.28 -18.56 -1.81
C PRO A 69 -5.84 -18.59 -1.28
N LEU A 70 -5.22 -17.41 -1.08
CA LEU A 70 -3.91 -17.30 -0.45
C LEU A 70 -3.95 -17.66 1.05
N LEU A 71 -5.00 -17.26 1.76
CA LEU A 71 -5.26 -17.65 3.15
C LEU A 71 -5.50 -19.16 3.31
N LEU A 72 -6.25 -19.75 2.37
CA LEU A 72 -6.54 -21.18 2.34
C LEU A 72 -5.30 -22.01 2.00
N SER A 73 -4.41 -21.48 1.14
CA SER A 73 -3.14 -22.10 0.74
C SER A 73 -2.03 -22.00 1.78
N GLY A 74 -1.93 -20.87 2.50
CA GLY A 74 -0.84 -20.58 3.44
C GLY A 74 -1.17 -20.80 4.93
N GLY A 75 -2.43 -21.11 5.25
CA GLY A 75 -2.92 -21.25 6.61
C GLY A 75 -3.09 -19.92 7.36
N VAL A 76 -4.02 -19.90 8.32
CA VAL A 76 -4.30 -18.74 9.22
C VAL A 76 -3.14 -18.38 10.16
N THR A 77 -2.06 -19.17 10.17
CA THR A 77 -0.86 -18.92 10.98
C THR A 77 -0.17 -17.60 10.60
N PHE A 78 -0.27 -17.16 9.34
CA PHE A 78 0.23 -15.84 8.89
C PHE A 78 -0.65 -14.67 9.34
N LEU A 79 -1.92 -14.95 9.69
CA LEU A 79 -2.89 -14.00 10.25
C LEU A 79 -2.86 -13.96 11.78
N ARG A 80 -2.08 -14.84 12.42
CA ARG A 80 -1.90 -14.86 13.86
C ARG A 80 -1.01 -13.68 14.27
N THR A 81 -1.57 -12.48 14.18
CA THR A 81 -0.95 -11.27 14.70
C THR A 81 -1.43 -11.06 16.14
N GLU A 82 -0.50 -11.06 17.10
CA GLU A 82 -0.78 -10.79 18.53
C GLU A 82 -1.34 -9.37 18.80
N ARG A 83 -1.43 -8.51 17.78
CA ARG A 83 -1.84 -7.10 17.89
C ARG A 83 -3.05 -6.77 17.02
N LEU A 84 -4.12 -7.58 17.11
CA LEU A 84 -5.40 -7.35 16.43
C LEU A 84 -5.95 -5.94 16.66
N GLY A 85 -5.82 -5.39 17.88
CA GLY A 85 -6.25 -4.03 18.20
C GLY A 85 -5.53 -2.94 17.40
N LEU A 86 -4.22 -3.09 17.17
CA LEU A 86 -3.45 -2.11 16.39
C LEU A 86 -3.81 -2.18 14.90
N HIS A 87 -4.11 -3.37 14.39
CA HIS A 87 -4.62 -3.54 13.02
C HIS A 87 -6.03 -2.96 12.87
N ALA A 88 -6.90 -3.12 13.86
CA ALA A 88 -8.24 -2.53 13.85
C ALA A 88 -8.17 -0.99 13.84
N VAL A 89 -7.34 -0.39 14.72
CA VAL A 89 -7.12 1.06 14.75
C VAL A 89 -6.55 1.57 13.43
N ARG A 90 -5.53 0.89 12.89
CA ARG A 90 -4.97 1.23 11.57
C ARG A 90 -6.01 1.12 10.46
N GLY A 91 -6.82 0.08 10.47
CA GLY A 91 -7.91 -0.12 9.51
C GLY A 91 -8.95 0.99 9.60
N LEU A 92 -9.39 1.33 10.81
CA LEU A 92 -10.35 2.39 11.06
C LEU A 92 -9.81 3.76 10.65
N LEU A 93 -8.58 4.10 11.05
CA LEU A 93 -7.92 5.34 10.62
C LEU A 93 -7.80 5.42 9.10
N ASN A 94 -7.46 4.30 8.45
CA ASN A 94 -7.36 4.26 6.99
C ASN A 94 -8.73 4.45 6.31
N VAL A 95 -9.80 3.85 6.84
CA VAL A 95 -11.17 4.04 6.33
C VAL A 95 -11.60 5.50 6.49
N VAL A 96 -11.39 6.10 7.67
CA VAL A 96 -11.73 7.51 7.93
C VAL A 96 -10.94 8.43 7.02
N ALA A 97 -9.62 8.22 6.89
CA ALA A 97 -8.78 9.00 5.98
C ALA A 97 -9.22 8.87 4.52
N MET A 98 -9.59 7.65 4.09
CA MET A 98 -10.07 7.41 2.74
C MET A 98 -11.42 8.08 2.47
N LEU A 99 -12.35 8.06 3.44
CA LEU A 99 -13.63 8.77 3.36
C LEU A 99 -13.42 10.28 3.27
N MET A 100 -12.54 10.85 4.11
CA MET A 100 -12.18 12.26 4.06
C MET A 100 -11.57 12.64 2.71
N PHE A 101 -10.67 11.81 2.18
CA PHE A 101 -10.01 12.06 0.89
C PHE A 101 -10.99 12.02 -0.28
N PHE A 102 -11.89 11.03 -0.32
CA PHE A 102 -12.92 10.95 -1.35
C PHE A 102 -13.94 12.09 -1.26
N SER A 103 -14.35 12.48 -0.05
CA SER A 103 -15.20 13.66 0.14
C SER A 103 -14.49 14.93 -0.32
N ALA A 104 -13.19 15.10 -0.02
CA ALA A 104 -12.40 16.23 -0.49
C ALA A 104 -12.30 16.28 -2.02
N LEU A 105 -12.12 15.12 -2.67
CA LEU A 105 -12.15 14.98 -4.14
C LEU A 105 -13.48 15.40 -4.75
N ALA A 106 -14.60 15.17 -4.06
CA ALA A 106 -15.93 15.52 -4.56
C ALA A 106 -16.21 17.04 -4.51
N ILE A 107 -15.68 17.74 -3.49
CA ILE A 107 -15.98 19.17 -3.26
C ILE A 107 -14.86 20.12 -3.69
N THR A 108 -13.67 19.60 -4.02
CA THR A 108 -12.47 20.43 -4.27
C THR A 108 -11.79 20.06 -5.60
N PRO A 109 -11.27 21.04 -6.36
CA PRO A 109 -10.44 20.76 -7.53
C PRO A 109 -9.24 19.88 -7.18
N VAL A 110 -8.98 18.87 -8.03
CA VAL A 110 -7.90 17.87 -7.84
C VAL A 110 -6.53 18.52 -7.59
N ALA A 111 -6.24 19.66 -8.24
CA ALA A 111 -4.99 20.39 -8.05
C ALA A 111 -4.75 20.85 -6.60
N ARG A 112 -5.80 21.27 -5.88
CA ARG A 112 -5.68 21.71 -4.48
C ARG A 112 -5.40 20.53 -3.54
N ILE A 113 -5.93 19.34 -3.88
CA ILE A 113 -5.69 18.10 -3.15
C ILE A 113 -4.25 17.63 -3.34
N THR A 114 -3.70 17.79 -4.54
CA THR A 114 -2.28 17.50 -4.81
C THR A 114 -1.39 18.44 -4.01
N ALA A 115 -1.71 19.74 -3.95
CA ALA A 115 -1.00 20.70 -3.13
C ALA A 115 -1.03 20.34 -1.63
N LEU A 116 -2.20 19.94 -1.11
CA LEU A 116 -2.36 19.43 0.26
C LEU A 116 -1.53 18.17 0.51
N SER A 117 -1.37 17.29 -0.48
CA SER A 117 -0.58 16.07 -0.33
C SER A 117 0.92 16.36 -0.12
N PHE A 118 1.44 17.49 -0.62
CA PHE A 118 2.80 17.94 -0.32
C PHE A 118 2.98 18.35 1.14
N THR A 119 1.90 18.63 1.88
CA THR A 119 1.95 18.91 3.32
C THR A 119 1.91 17.64 4.18
N ALA A 120 1.59 16.48 3.59
CA ALA A 120 1.53 15.20 4.31
C ALA A 120 2.85 14.80 5.03
N PRO A 121 4.06 15.06 4.49
CA PRO A 121 5.32 14.78 5.20
C PRO A 121 5.48 15.61 6.47
N LEU A 122 5.03 16.88 6.45
CA LEU A 122 5.04 17.78 7.61
C LEU A 122 4.16 17.24 8.74
N PHE A 123 2.91 16.90 8.42
CA PHE A 123 2.01 16.29 9.41
C PHE A 123 2.54 14.95 9.90
N THR A 124 3.09 14.11 9.01
CA THR A 124 3.66 12.82 9.37
C THR A 124 4.86 12.97 10.31
N ALA A 125 5.71 13.98 10.12
CA ALA A 125 6.83 14.29 11.00
C ALA A 125 6.35 14.70 12.40
N VAL A 126 5.36 15.60 12.47
CA VAL A 126 4.75 16.04 13.74
C VAL A 126 4.09 14.86 14.47
N LEU A 127 3.25 14.09 13.78
CA LEU A 127 2.57 12.91 14.34
C LEU A 127 3.56 11.83 14.77
N SER A 128 4.69 11.64 14.07
CA SER A 128 5.73 10.69 14.49
C SER A 128 6.39 11.10 15.80
N VAL A 129 6.66 12.40 16.01
CA VAL A 129 7.20 12.89 17.29
C VAL A 129 6.21 12.65 18.43
N VAL A 130 4.92 12.88 18.19
CA VAL A 130 3.86 12.75 19.22
C VAL A 130 3.55 11.29 19.54
N PHE A 131 3.40 10.42 18.53
CA PHE A 131 2.99 9.01 18.73
C PHE A 131 4.15 8.06 19.02
N LEU A 132 5.31 8.27 18.41
CA LEU A 132 6.45 7.35 18.52
C LEU A 132 7.46 7.78 19.60
N GLY A 133 7.40 9.04 20.06
CA GLY A 133 8.30 9.57 21.09
C GLY A 133 9.76 9.69 20.63
N GLU A 134 10.08 9.41 19.36
CA GLU A 134 11.42 9.60 18.81
C GLU A 134 11.77 11.10 18.76
N ARG A 135 12.82 11.50 19.48
CA ARG A 135 13.39 12.85 19.39
C ARG A 135 14.11 13.00 18.04
N PHE A 136 13.44 13.58 17.05
CA PHE A 136 14.05 13.88 15.76
C PHE A 136 15.22 14.87 15.94
N ARG A 137 16.45 14.41 15.67
CA ARG A 137 17.64 15.26 15.60
C ARG A 137 17.50 16.19 14.38
N ILE A 138 17.75 17.48 14.57
CA ILE A 138 17.54 18.60 13.61
C ILE A 138 18.00 18.31 12.16
N ARG A 139 18.99 17.43 11.98
CA ARG A 139 19.55 16.99 10.68
C ARG A 139 18.57 16.30 9.73
N ARG A 140 17.43 15.77 10.18
CA ARG A 140 16.40 15.20 9.27
C ARG A 140 15.35 16.21 8.82
N TRP A 141 15.17 17.32 9.56
CA TRP A 141 14.21 18.37 9.20
C TRP A 141 14.65 19.12 7.92
N THR A 142 15.95 19.35 7.76
CA THR A 142 16.51 20.03 6.58
C THR A 142 16.52 19.20 5.31
N ALA A 143 16.21 17.90 5.38
CA ALA A 143 16.09 17.04 4.19
C ALA A 143 14.65 16.91 3.68
N ILE A 144 13.67 17.43 4.45
CA ILE A 144 12.23 17.33 4.16
C ILE A 144 11.67 18.66 3.64
N VAL A 145 12.29 19.79 3.99
CA VAL A 145 12.03 21.13 3.42
C VAL A 145 12.83 21.31 2.15
#